data_AF-X1MT62-F1
#
_entry.id   AF-X1MT62-F1
#
_cell.length_a   1.000
_cell.length_b   1.000
_cell.length_c   1.000
_cell.angle_alpha   90.00
_cell.angle_beta   90.00
_cell.angle_gamma   90.00
#
_symmetry.space_group_name_H-M   'P 1'
#
loop_
_entity.id
_entity.type
_entity.pdbx_description
1 polymer ?
#
loop_
_entity_poly.entity_id
_entity_poly.type
_entity_poly.pdbx_seq_one_letter_code
_entity_poly.pdbx_strand_id
1 'polypeptide(L)'
;MTTVIVLVELLWDRKYEESGAKTAPLQLALPFQTIETLNESSQQRQKSIERFFSGRGKTEWCNRLIWGDKKYVLPSLLSEFADSVDLIYID
;
A
#
# COMPACT_ATOMS: atom_id res chain seq x y z
N MET A 1 9.58 14.14 42.24
CA MET A 1 8.22 13.63 41.95
C MET A 1 8.35 12.63 40.81
N THR A 2 8.10 11.35 41.08
CA THR A 2 8.27 10.28 40.09
C THR A 2 6.97 10.14 39.30
N THR A 3 7.00 10.44 38.01
CA THR A 3 5.85 10.24 37.13
C THR A 3 5.65 8.75 36.91
N VAL A 4 4.54 8.21 37.43
CA VAL A 4 4.10 6.85 37.08
C VAL A 4 3.47 6.93 35.71
N ILE A 5 4.11 6.34 34.70
CA ILE A 5 3.54 6.21 33.36
C ILE A 5 2.61 5.00 33.41
N VAL A 6 1.31 5.23 33.31
CA VAL A 6 0.33 4.15 33.19
C VAL A 6 0.24 3.77 31.72
N LEU A 7 0.85 2.65 31.32
CA LEU A 7 0.74 2.12 29.97
C LEU A 7 -0.53 1.26 29.87
N VAL A 8 -1.54 1.75 29.17
CA VAL A 8 -2.73 0.95 28.85
C VAL A 8 -2.49 0.25 27.52
N GLU A 9 -2.43 -1.09 27.56
CA GLU A 9 -2.13 -1.92 26.40
C GLU A 9 -3.11 -3.08 26.27
N LEU A 10 -3.58 -3.36 25.05
CA LEU A 10 -4.36 -4.55 24.73
C LEU A 10 -3.42 -5.75 24.54
N LEU A 11 -3.54 -6.79 25.35
CA LEU A 11 -2.74 -8.02 25.23
C LEU A 11 -3.58 -9.13 24.60
N TRP A 12 -2.92 -9.92 23.75
CA TRP A 12 -3.50 -11.13 23.16
C TRP A 12 -2.40 -12.16 22.90
N ASP A 13 -2.83 -13.40 22.69
CA ASP A 13 -1.96 -14.54 22.49
C ASP A 13 -1.11 -14.35 21.21
N ARG A 14 0.21 -14.59 21.31
CA ARG A 14 1.19 -14.33 20.22
C ARG A 14 1.32 -12.86 19.79
N LYS A 15 0.99 -11.89 20.65
CA LYS A 15 1.38 -10.48 20.44
C LYS A 15 2.90 -10.29 20.59
N TYR A 16 3.48 -11.05 21.52
CA TYR A 16 4.90 -11.05 21.82
C TYR A 16 5.45 -12.46 21.61
N GLU A 17 6.67 -12.52 21.08
CA GLU A 17 7.48 -13.73 21.03
C GLU A 17 7.94 -14.13 22.44
N GLU A 18 8.44 -15.36 22.62
CA GLU A 18 9.00 -15.83 23.90
C GLU A 18 10.15 -14.94 24.42
N SER A 19 10.85 -14.24 23.52
CA SER A 19 11.91 -13.30 23.85
C SER A 19 11.43 -11.94 24.39
N GLY A 20 10.10 -11.70 24.42
CA GLY A 20 9.50 -10.42 24.80
C GLY A 20 9.49 -9.37 23.69
N ALA A 21 9.96 -9.70 22.48
CA ALA A 21 9.83 -8.84 21.31
C ALA A 21 8.40 -8.89 20.75
N LYS A 22 7.89 -7.77 20.22
CA LYS A 22 6.60 -7.77 19.51
C LYS A 22 6.72 -8.64 18.26
N THR A 23 5.74 -9.51 18.05
CA THR A 23 5.64 -10.31 16.82
C THR A 23 5.44 -9.38 15.63
N ALA A 24 6.46 -9.24 14.80
CA ALA A 24 6.43 -8.37 13.63
C ALA A 24 5.96 -9.13 12.39
N PRO A 25 5.14 -8.51 11.52
CA PRO A 25 4.87 -9.05 10.20
C PRO A 25 6.17 -9.16 9.39
N LEU A 26 6.24 -10.14 8.48
CA LEU A 26 7.36 -10.25 7.56
C LEU A 26 7.46 -8.98 6.69
N GLN A 27 8.59 -8.28 6.75
CA GLN A 27 8.86 -7.09 5.94
C GLN A 27 9.91 -7.38 4.87
N LEU A 28 9.58 -8.29 3.95
CA LEU A 28 10.46 -8.60 2.83
C LEU A 28 9.91 -7.97 1.55
N ALA A 29 10.65 -6.99 1.02
CA ALA A 29 10.34 -6.41 -0.28
C ALA A 29 10.85 -7.34 -1.39
N LEU A 30 9.91 -7.95 -2.12
CA LEU A 30 10.20 -8.77 -3.29
C LEU A 30 9.92 -7.98 -4.58
N PRO A 31 10.74 -8.16 -5.63
CA PRO A 31 10.40 -7.63 -6.95
C PRO A 31 9.14 -8.36 -7.43
N PHE A 32 8.12 -7.60 -7.86
CA PHE A 32 6.96 -8.18 -8.51
C PHE A 32 6.64 -7.42 -9.79
N GLN A 33 6.11 -8.16 -10.76
CA GLN A 33 5.67 -7.58 -12.01
C GLN A 33 4.36 -6.83 -11.78
N THR A 34 4.39 -5.52 -11.96
CA THR A 34 3.16 -4.72 -12.02
C THR A 34 2.61 -4.84 -13.44
N ILE A 35 1.52 -5.58 -13.61
CA ILE A 35 0.78 -5.60 -14.88
C ILE A 35 -0.25 -4.48 -14.82
N GLU A 36 0.08 -3.34 -15.41
CA GLU A 36 -0.84 -2.21 -15.55
C GLU A 36 -2.04 -2.63 -16.41
N THR A 37 -3.12 -3.08 -15.76
CA THR A 37 -4.38 -3.38 -16.46
C THR A 37 -5.30 -2.19 -16.27
N LEU A 38 -5.45 -1.39 -17.34
CA LEU A 38 -6.44 -0.32 -17.40
C LEU A 38 -7.85 -0.93 -17.39
N ASN A 39 -8.46 -1.02 -16.22
CA ASN A 39 -9.92 -1.15 -16.13
C ASN A 39 -10.53 0.26 -16.13
N GLU A 40 -10.43 0.94 -17.27
CA GLU A 40 -11.12 2.22 -17.46
C GLU A 40 -12.57 1.96 -17.88
N SER A 41 -13.50 2.76 -17.34
CA SER A 41 -14.80 2.90 -18.00
C SER A 41 -14.57 3.43 -19.43
N SER A 42 -15.45 3.10 -20.37
CA SER A 42 -15.36 3.60 -21.75
C SER A 42 -15.26 5.13 -21.84
N GLN A 43 -15.79 5.85 -20.84
CA GLN A 43 -15.71 7.31 -20.73
C GLN A 43 -14.32 7.82 -20.32
N GLN A 44 -13.61 7.12 -19.43
CA GLN A 44 -12.20 7.43 -19.11
C GLN A 44 -11.30 7.22 -20.34
N ARG A 45 -11.54 6.13 -21.08
CA ARG A 45 -10.81 5.80 -22.31
C ARG A 45 -10.93 6.89 -23.37
N GLN A 46 -12.12 7.47 -23.55
CA GLN A 46 -12.31 8.55 -24.51
C GLN A 46 -11.54 9.82 -24.11
N LYS A 47 -11.52 10.15 -22.81
CA LYS A 47 -10.78 11.29 -22.27
C LYS A 47 -9.27 11.10 -22.31
N SER A 48 -8.77 9.89 -22.07
CA SER A 48 -7.34 9.59 -22.15
C SER A 48 -6.85 9.66 -23.61
N ILE A 49 -7.65 9.16 -24.56
CA ILE A 49 -7.40 9.27 -26.01
C ILE A 49 -7.38 10.74 -26.47
N GLU A 50 -8.39 11.55 -26.11
CA GLU A 50 -8.40 12.99 -26.44
C GLU A 50 -7.18 13.72 -25.88
N ARG A 51 -6.78 13.40 -24.64
CA ARG A 51 -5.62 14.00 -23.98
C ARG A 51 -4.31 13.60 -24.67
N PHE A 52 -4.21 12.36 -25.16
CA PHE A 52 -3.10 11.86 -25.96
C PHE A 52 -2.95 12.62 -27.29
N PHE A 53 -4.06 12.84 -28.01
CA PHE A 53 -4.05 13.61 -29.26
C PHE A 53 -3.77 15.11 -29.06
N SER A 54 -4.06 15.65 -27.87
CA SER A 54 -3.80 17.06 -27.54
C SER A 54 -2.33 17.39 -27.22
N GLY A 55 -1.41 16.42 -27.28
CA GLY A 55 0.02 16.64 -27.01
C GLY A 55 0.37 16.92 -25.53
N ARG A 56 -0.62 16.87 -24.62
CA ARG A 56 -0.44 16.99 -23.16
C ARG A 56 -0.14 15.66 -22.49
N GLY A 57 0.49 14.73 -23.21
CA GLY A 57 0.77 13.36 -22.78
C GLY A 57 1.91 13.25 -21.77
N LYS A 58 1.83 13.98 -20.65
CA LYS A 58 2.75 13.79 -19.53
C LYS A 58 2.11 12.82 -18.53
N THR A 59 2.29 11.53 -18.81
CA THR A 59 2.23 10.39 -17.89
C THR A 59 1.45 10.66 -16.60
N GLU A 60 0.11 10.59 -16.68
CA GLU A 60 -0.71 10.66 -15.49
C GLU A 60 -0.80 9.29 -14.83
N TRP A 61 -0.75 9.31 -13.50
CA TRP A 61 -0.94 8.16 -12.64
C TRP A 61 -2.20 7.37 -13.02
N CYS A 62 -2.06 6.04 -13.17
CA CYS A 62 -3.17 5.14 -13.47
C CYS A 62 -3.48 4.23 -12.28
N ASN A 63 -4.73 3.77 -12.21
CA ASN A 63 -5.12 2.74 -11.24
C ASN A 63 -4.34 1.44 -11.50
N ARG A 64 -3.81 0.83 -10.43
CA ARG A 64 -3.05 -0.42 -10.50
C ARG A 64 -3.81 -1.54 -9.84
N LEU A 65 -3.91 -2.68 -10.53
CA LEU A 65 -4.36 -3.94 -9.95
C LEU A 65 -3.12 -4.79 -9.66
N ILE A 66 -2.89 -5.11 -8.39
CA ILE A 66 -1.71 -5.84 -7.95
C ILE A 66 -2.14 -7.22 -7.46
N TRP A 67 -1.54 -8.27 -8.03
CA TRP A 67 -1.81 -9.66 -7.69
C TRP A 67 -0.65 -10.20 -6.84
N GLY A 68 -0.95 -10.76 -5.66
CA GLY A 68 0.06 -11.38 -4.80
C GLY A 68 -0.40 -11.52 -3.35
N ASP A 69 0.41 -12.20 -2.52
CA ASP A 69 0.19 -12.27 -1.09
C ASP A 69 0.53 -10.92 -0.44
N LYS A 70 -0.42 -10.36 0.32
CA LYS A 70 -0.29 -9.06 1.00
C LYS A 70 0.96 -8.94 1.86
N LYS A 71 1.47 -10.05 2.41
CA LYS A 71 2.69 -10.04 3.25
C LYS A 71 3.95 -9.67 2.49
N TYR A 72 3.94 -9.79 1.16
CA TYR A 72 5.05 -9.37 0.29
C TYR A 72 4.72 -8.12 -0.51
N VAL A 73 3.45 -7.96 -0.92
CA VAL A 73 3.01 -6.80 -1.70
C VAL A 73 3.14 -5.50 -0.91
N LEU A 74 2.63 -5.45 0.33
CA LEU A 74 2.62 -4.21 1.09
C LEU A 74 4.04 -3.70 1.41
N PRO A 75 5.00 -4.52 1.92
CA PRO A 75 6.36 -4.06 2.16
C PRO A 75 7.07 -3.53 0.90
N SER A 76 6.82 -4.14 -0.25
CA SER A 76 7.40 -3.72 -1.53
C SER A 76 6.82 -2.39 -2.06
N LEU A 77 5.59 -2.03 -1.68
CA LEU A 77 4.97 -0.76 -2.07
C LEU A 77 5.40 0.41 -1.18
N LEU A 78 5.97 0.16 -0.01
CA LEU A 78 6.36 1.22 0.94
C LEU A 78 7.33 2.22 0.33
N SER A 79 8.29 1.78 -0.49
CA SER A 79 9.28 2.68 -1.10
C SER A 79 8.69 3.69 -2.07
N GLU A 80 7.56 3.37 -2.70
CA GLU A 80 6.86 4.24 -3.65
C GLU A 80 5.75 5.06 -2.98
N PHE A 81 5.06 4.47 -2.00
CA PHE A 81 3.81 5.01 -1.46
C PHE A 81 3.87 5.48 0.00
N ALA A 82 5.04 5.42 0.64
CA ALA A 82 5.21 6.01 1.96
C ALA A 82 4.79 7.48 1.94
N ASP A 83 3.92 7.85 2.87
CA ASP A 83 3.39 9.21 3.07
C ASP A 83 2.62 9.81 1.89
N SER A 84 2.20 9.00 0.90
CA SER A 84 1.43 9.48 -0.26
C SER A 84 0.00 8.91 -0.36
N VAL A 85 -0.42 8.09 0.62
CA VAL A 85 -1.74 7.46 0.63
C VAL A 85 -2.74 8.27 1.45
N ASP A 86 -3.77 8.82 0.79
CA ASP A 86 -4.82 9.61 1.43
C ASP A 86 -5.93 8.76 2.09
N LEU A 87 -6.23 7.59 1.53
CA LEU A 87 -7.35 6.74 1.96
C LEU A 87 -7.03 5.26 1.76
N ILE A 88 -7.36 4.44 2.77
CA ILE A 88 -7.28 2.98 2.72
C ILE A 88 -8.66 2.40 3.06
N TYR A 89 -9.20 1.56 2.18
CA TYR A 89 -10.41 0.77 2.41
C TYR A 89 -10.05 -0.71 2.42
N ILE A 90 -10.44 -1.44 3.46
CA ILE A 90 -10.24 -2.87 3.63
C ILE A 90 -11.57 -3.44 4.14
N ASP A 91 -12.08 -4.46 3.45
CA ASP A 91 -13.21 -5.28 3.89
C ASP A 91 -12.67 -6.57 4.55
#